data_AF-A0A434AZE4-F1
#
_entry.id   AF-A0A434AZE4-F1
#
_cell.length_a   1.000
_cell.length_b   1.000
_cell.length_c   1.000
_cell.angle_alpha   90.00
_cell.angle_beta   90.00
_cell.angle_gamma   90.00
#
_symmetry.space_group_name_H-M   'P 1'
#
loop_
_entity.id
_entity.type
_entity.pdbx_description
1 polymer ?
#
loop_
_entity_poly.entity_id
_entity_poly.type
_entity_poly.pdbx_seq_one_letter_code
_entity_poly.pdbx_strand_id
1 'polypeptide(L)'
;MELLRNYYKKEKPKQWVFEGVNSSKYSAESILNVVKQAAKRAKIKKRVDPHILRHSFATHHLEQGTDLRYIQEGLGHGSSKTTEIYTHVSKTDFCKFKNPIDDLINTS
;
A
#
# COMPACT_ATOMS: atom_id res chain seq x y z
N MET A 1 3.49 17.36 -2.40
CA MET A 1 4.58 17.96 -1.58
C MET A 1 4.18 19.22 -0.81
N GLU A 2 3.09 19.90 -1.18
CA GLU A 2 2.66 21.14 -0.51
C GLU A 2 2.21 20.93 0.95
N LEU A 3 1.47 19.85 1.23
CA LEU A 3 0.98 19.51 2.57
C LEU A 3 2.13 19.33 3.58
N LEU A 4 3.18 18.59 3.21
CA LEU A 4 4.34 18.38 4.08
C LEU A 4 5.09 19.69 4.34
N ARG A 5 5.22 20.55 3.30
CA ARG A 5 5.86 21.86 3.44
C ARG A 5 5.07 22.77 4.39
N ASN A 6 3.74 22.77 4.30
CA ASN A 6 2.88 23.55 5.18
C ASN A 6 2.94 23.04 6.62
N TYR A 7 2.95 21.71 6.81
CA TYR A 7 3.19 21.09 8.10
C TYR A 7 4.52 21.54 8.71
N TYR A 8 5.62 21.45 7.95
CA TYR A 8 6.95 21.80 8.44
C TYR A 8 7.09 23.28 8.82
N LYS A 9 6.45 24.18 8.06
CA LYS A 9 6.39 25.61 8.37
C LYS A 9 5.65 25.90 9.68
N LYS A 10 4.57 25.15 9.94
CA LYS A 10 3.67 25.35 11.09
C LYS A 10 4.21 24.70 12.36
N GLU A 11 4.50 23.40 12.29
CA GLU A 11 4.80 22.58 13.47
C GLU A 11 6.30 22.60 13.83
N LYS A 12 7.17 22.98 12.87
CA LYS A 12 8.63 23.13 13.06
C LYS A 12 9.25 22.01 13.91
N PRO A 13 9.06 20.74 13.50
CA PRO A 13 9.58 19.61 14.26
C PRO A 13 11.11 19.65 14.33
N LYS A 14 11.67 19.16 15.43
CA LYS A 14 13.10 19.22 15.74
C LYS A 14 13.79 17.86 15.57
N GLN A 15 13.13 16.78 16.00
CA GLN A 15 13.76 15.45 16.06
C GLN A 15 13.11 14.43 15.12
N TRP A 16 11.79 14.41 15.00
CA TRP A 16 11.06 13.45 14.16
C TRP A 16 10.32 14.17 13.04
N VAL A 17 10.18 13.56 11.86
CA VAL A 17 9.37 14.16 10.76
C VAL A 17 7.95 14.44 11.22
N PHE A 18 7.38 13.55 12.05
CA PHE A 18 6.12 13.77 12.74
C PHE A 18 6.34 13.57 14.24
N GLU A 19 6.12 14.62 15.01
CA GLU A 19 6.28 14.61 16.47
C GLU A 19 4.96 14.29 17.17
N GLY A 20 5.04 13.44 18.19
CA GLY A 20 3.98 13.23 19.17
C GLY A 20 3.98 14.32 20.24
N VAL A 21 3.21 14.09 21.31
CA VAL A 21 3.14 15.03 22.44
C VAL A 21 4.54 15.27 23.00
N ASN A 22 4.88 16.53 23.30
CA ASN A 22 6.19 16.94 23.84
C ASN A 22 7.39 16.51 22.97
N SER A 23 7.28 16.60 21.65
CA SER A 23 8.36 16.23 20.70
C SER A 23 8.79 14.76 20.77
N SER A 24 7.96 13.90 21.34
CA SER A 24 8.19 12.46 21.36
C SER A 24 8.00 11.83 19.98
N LYS A 25 8.39 10.55 19.83
CA LYS A 25 8.07 9.78 18.63
C LYS A 25 6.56 9.62 18.51
N TYR A 26 6.01 9.88 17.31
CA TYR A 26 4.58 9.69 17.07
C TYR A 26 4.18 8.21 17.27
N SER A 27 3.18 7.98 18.12
CA SER A 27 2.81 6.61 18.52
C SER A 27 2.01 5.89 17.43
N ALA A 28 2.23 4.59 17.29
CA ALA A 28 1.48 3.75 16.35
C ALA A 28 -0.03 3.75 16.66
N GLU A 29 -0.39 3.84 17.93
CA GLU A 29 -1.79 3.97 18.38
C GLU A 29 -2.41 5.28 17.91
N SER A 30 -1.67 6.39 17.93
CA SER A 30 -2.16 7.67 17.41
C SER A 30 -2.45 7.57 15.91
N ILE A 31 -1.57 6.92 15.14
CA ILE A 31 -1.79 6.67 13.70
C ILE A 31 -3.04 5.83 13.49
N LEU A 32 -3.21 4.74 14.24
CA LEU A 32 -4.39 3.89 14.16
C LEU A 32 -5.67 4.68 14.45
N ASN A 33 -5.65 5.54 15.47
CA ASN A 33 -6.79 6.37 15.84
C ASN A 33 -7.14 7.39 14.75
N VAL A 34 -6.14 8.03 14.14
CA VAL A 34 -6.33 8.93 12.99
C VAL A 34 -7.00 8.19 11.83
N VAL A 35 -6.51 6.99 11.49
CA VAL A 35 -7.09 6.15 10.42
C VAL A 35 -8.54 5.76 10.73
N LYS A 36 -8.82 5.32 11.96
CA LYS A 36 -10.20 4.98 12.38
C LYS A 36 -11.15 6.17 12.30
N GLN A 37 -10.69 7.35 12.72
CA GLN A 37 -11.50 8.57 12.64
C GLN A 37 -11.78 8.97 11.18
N ALA A 38 -10.78 8.86 10.31
CA ALA A 38 -10.95 9.10 8.88
C ALA A 38 -11.96 8.10 8.25
N ALA A 39 -11.85 6.81 8.58
CA ALA A 39 -12.79 5.78 8.12
C ALA A 39 -14.23 6.05 8.60
N LYS A 40 -14.39 6.47 9.86
CA LYS A 40 -15.70 6.86 10.41
C LYS A 40 -16.30 8.05 9.65
N ARG A 41 -15.50 9.08 9.36
CA ARG A 41 -15.92 10.25 8.58
C ARG A 41 -16.31 9.87 7.15
N ALA A 42 -15.59 8.92 6.55
CA ALA A 42 -15.88 8.38 5.24
C ALA A 42 -17.06 7.36 5.23
N LYS A 43 -17.72 7.12 6.37
CA LYS A 43 -18.81 6.14 6.54
C LYS A 43 -18.42 4.71 6.15
N ILE A 44 -17.15 4.35 6.26
CA ILE A 44 -16.66 2.99 6.02
C ILE A 44 -17.03 2.13 7.22
N LYS A 45 -17.90 1.13 7.00
CA LYS A 45 -18.39 0.22 8.05
C LYS A 45 -17.42 -0.92 8.37
N LYS A 46 -16.50 -1.23 7.45
CA LYS A 46 -15.48 -2.27 7.63
C LYS A 46 -14.40 -1.77 8.61
N ARG A 47 -13.73 -2.70 9.28
CA ARG A 47 -12.54 -2.38 10.07
C ARG A 47 -11.45 -1.83 9.14
N VAL A 48 -10.85 -0.70 9.54
CA VAL A 48 -9.73 -0.07 8.81
C VAL A 48 -8.59 0.15 9.78
N ASP A 49 -7.39 -0.21 9.36
CA ASP A 49 -6.13 0.03 10.05
C ASP A 49 -5.01 0.30 9.01
N PRO A 50 -3.83 0.79 9.45
CA PRO A 50 -2.75 1.13 8.53
C PRO A 50 -2.29 -0.03 7.62
N HIS A 51 -2.37 -1.28 8.07
CA HIS A 51 -1.97 -2.43 7.24
C HIS A 51 -3.01 -2.69 6.14
N ILE A 52 -4.30 -2.55 6.44
CA ILE A 52 -5.36 -2.65 5.41
C ILE A 52 -5.18 -1.58 4.33
N LEU A 53 -4.82 -0.35 4.72
CA LEU A 53 -4.52 0.71 3.74
C LEU A 53 -3.32 0.35 2.85
N ARG A 54 -2.24 -0.19 3.44
CA ARG A 54 -1.06 -0.65 2.70
C ARG A 54 -1.40 -1.79 1.73
N HIS A 55 -2.21 -2.76 2.16
CA HIS A 55 -2.67 -3.84 1.30
C HIS A 55 -3.56 -3.32 0.17
N SER A 56 -4.47 -2.40 0.46
CA SER A 56 -5.35 -1.80 -0.55
C SER A 56 -4.56 -1.04 -1.62
N PHE A 57 -3.52 -0.30 -1.23
CA PHE A 57 -2.62 0.37 -2.16
C PHE A 57 -1.93 -0.62 -3.11
N ALA A 58 -1.41 -1.71 -2.56
CA ALA A 58 -0.72 -2.74 -3.31
C ALA A 58 -1.65 -3.49 -4.28
N THR A 59 -2.82 -3.93 -3.79
CA THR A 59 -3.84 -4.58 -4.62
C THR A 59 -4.30 -3.66 -5.76
N HIS A 60 -4.52 -2.38 -5.48
CA HIS A 60 -4.94 -1.43 -6.49
C HIS A 60 -3.90 -1.25 -7.61
N HIS A 61 -2.60 -1.25 -7.28
CA HIS A 61 -1.55 -1.19 -8.30
C HIS A 61 -1.42 -2.50 -9.09
N LEU A 62 -1.63 -3.64 -8.43
CA LEU A 62 -1.64 -4.95 -9.07
C LEU A 62 -2.79 -5.05 -10.09
N GLU A 63 -4.00 -4.62 -9.71
CA GLU A 63 -5.17 -4.57 -10.59
C GLU A 63 -4.97 -3.65 -11.80
N GLN A 64 -4.11 -2.64 -11.69
CA GLN A 64 -3.71 -1.77 -12.80
C GLN A 64 -2.63 -2.39 -13.70
N GLY A 65 -2.21 -3.63 -13.44
CA GLY A 65 -1.19 -4.34 -14.22
C GLY A 65 0.24 -3.91 -13.87
N THR A 66 0.46 -3.25 -12.73
CA THR A 66 1.82 -2.92 -12.28
C THR A 66 2.55 -4.19 -11.88
N ASP A 67 3.78 -4.39 -12.37
CA ASP A 67 4.61 -5.54 -11.99
C ASP A 67 4.79 -5.59 -10.46
N LEU A 68 4.60 -6.78 -9.91
CA LEU A 68 4.72 -7.05 -8.48
C LEU A 68 6.07 -6.60 -7.91
N ARG A 69 7.16 -6.65 -8.67
CA ARG A 69 8.49 -6.18 -8.26
C ARG A 69 8.51 -4.68 -8.02
N TYR A 70 7.89 -3.89 -8.89
CA TYR A 70 7.81 -2.43 -8.70
C TYR A 70 6.93 -2.06 -7.50
N ILE A 71 5.85 -2.81 -7.27
CA ILE A 71 5.00 -2.62 -6.08
C ILE A 71 5.79 -2.93 -4.80
N GLN A 72 6.60 -4.00 -4.81
CA GLN A 72 7.46 -4.37 -3.67
C GLN A 72 8.53 -3.32 -3.37
N GLU A 73 9.20 -2.80 -4.40
CA GLU A 73 10.18 -1.73 -4.26
C GLU A 73 9.55 -0.45 -3.72
N GLY A 74 8.39 -0.04 -4.26
CA GLY A 74 7.67 1.15 -3.83
C GLY A 74 7.11 1.07 -2.39
N LEU A 75 6.79 -0.14 -1.91
CA LEU A 75 6.35 -0.38 -0.53
C LEU A 75 7.52 -0.53 0.45
N GLY A 76 8.74 -0.70 -0.05
CA GLY A 76 9.98 -0.68 0.71
C GLY A 76 10.05 -1.75 1.78
N HIS A 77 10.00 -3.04 1.44
CA HIS A 77 10.50 -4.22 2.19
C HIS A 77 10.36 -5.44 1.24
N GLY A 78 11.35 -6.26 0.91
CA GLY A 78 12.42 -6.84 1.73
C GLY A 78 12.02 -8.18 2.38
N SER A 79 10.73 -8.53 2.42
CA SER A 79 10.23 -9.75 3.06
C SER A 79 9.26 -10.50 2.15
N SER A 80 9.68 -11.69 1.72
CA SER A 80 8.97 -12.62 0.84
C SER A 80 7.57 -12.99 1.37
N LYS A 81 7.34 -12.91 2.69
CA LYS A 81 6.11 -13.34 3.36
C LYS A 81 4.88 -12.48 3.06
N THR A 82 5.06 -11.22 2.62
CA THR A 82 3.95 -10.37 2.14
C THR A 82 3.66 -10.55 0.65
N THR A 83 4.52 -11.24 -0.08
CA THR A 83 4.42 -11.43 -1.55
C THR A 83 3.47 -12.55 -1.93
N GLU A 84 3.38 -13.60 -1.10
CA GLU A 84 2.49 -14.74 -1.34
C GLU A 84 1.01 -14.34 -1.43
N ILE A 85 0.58 -13.39 -0.60
CA ILE A 85 -0.81 -12.89 -0.61
C ILE A 85 -1.13 -12.19 -1.94
N TYR A 86 -0.20 -11.43 -2.50
CA TYR A 86 -0.40 -10.75 -3.79
C TYR A 86 -0.37 -11.71 -4.98
N THR A 87 0.36 -12.81 -4.87
CA THR A 87 0.37 -13.87 -5.90
C THR A 87 -1.02 -14.50 -6.02
N HIS A 88 -1.74 -14.68 -4.91
CA HIS A 88 -3.12 -15.18 -4.94
C HIS A 88 -4.10 -14.23 -5.64
N VAL A 89 -3.89 -12.92 -5.55
CA VAL A 89 -4.73 -11.91 -6.25
C VAL A 89 -4.38 -11.86 -7.75
N SER A 90 -3.10 -12.01 -8.09
CA SER A 90 -2.62 -12.06 -9.50
C SER A 90 -3.07 -13.30 -10.27
N LYS A 91 -3.42 -14.42 -9.60
CA LYS A 91 -3.96 -15.61 -10.28
C LYS A 91 -5.19 -15.34 -11.13
N THR A 92 -5.90 -14.23 -10.88
CA THR A 92 -7.04 -13.78 -11.71
C THR A 92 -6.61 -13.35 -13.13
N ASP A 93 -5.34 -12.96 -13.34
CA ASP A 93 -4.79 -12.54 -14.63
C ASP A 93 -4.03 -13.67 -15.39
N PHE A 94 -3.80 -14.83 -14.78
CA PHE A 94 -3.13 -15.95 -15.44
C PHE A 94 -3.88 -16.49 -16.67
N CYS A 95 -5.17 -16.16 -16.81
CA CYS A 95 -5.95 -16.45 -18.02
C CYS A 95 -5.46 -15.69 -19.27
N LYS A 96 -4.52 -14.73 -19.15
CA LYS A 96 -3.90 -14.03 -20.30
C LYS A 96 -2.51 -14.56 -20.69
N PHE A 97 -2.00 -15.59 -20.01
CA PHE A 97 -0.74 -16.21 -20.40
C PHE A 97 -0.96 -17.05 -21.66
N LYS A 98 -0.71 -16.47 -22.83
CA LYS A 98 -0.60 -17.22 -24.08
C LYS A 98 0.61 -18.13 -23.99
N ASN A 99 0.39 -19.43 -24.01
CA ASN A 99 1.47 -20.40 -24.12
C ASN A 99 2.08 -20.27 -25.53
N PRO A 100 3.39 -20.05 -25.67
CA PRO A 100 4.03 -19.97 -26.98
C PRO A 100 3.90 -21.27 -27.79
N ILE A 101 3.63 -22.41 -27.13
CA ILE A 101 3.32 -23.67 -27.78
C ILE A 101 1.90 -23.67 -28.40
N ASP A 102 0.93 -22.96 -27.81
CA ASP A 102 -0.43 -22.89 -28.36
C ASP A 102 -0.45 -22.15 -29.71
N ASP A 103 0.35 -21.09 -29.88
CA ASP A 103 0.48 -20.38 -31.17
C ASP A 103 1.19 -21.25 -32.24
N LEU A 104 2.05 -22.19 -31.84
CA LEU A 104 2.75 -23.13 -32.73
C LEU A 104 1.87 -24.29 -33.20
N ILE A 105 0.89 -24.73 -32.39
CA ILE A 105 0.00 -25.85 -32.73
C ILE A 105 -1.18 -25.38 -33.61
N ASN A 106 -1.61 -24.12 -33.46
CA ASN A 106 -2.78 -23.57 -34.18
C ASN A 106 -2.48 -23.04 -35.59
N THR A 107 -1.23 -23.17 -36.06
CA THR A 107 -0.76 -22.73 -37.39
C THR A 107 -0.48 -23.89 -38.35
N SER A 108 -0.88 -25.13 -38.02
CA SER A 108 -0.79 -26.33 -38.88
C SER A 108 -2.15 -26.82 -39.34
#